data_AF-A0A4P6TQP8-F1
#
_entry.id   AF-A0A4P6TQP8-F1
#
_cell.length_a   1.000
_cell.length_b   1.000
_cell.length_c   1.000
_cell.angle_alpha   90.00
_cell.angle_beta   90.00
_cell.angle_gamma   90.00
#
_symmetry.space_group_name_H-M   'P 1'
#
loop_
_entity.id
_entity.type
_entity.pdbx_description
1 polymer ?
#
loop_
_entity_poly.entity_id
_entity_poly.type
_entity_poly.pdbx_seq_one_letter_code
_entity_poly.pdbx_strand_id
1 'polypeptide(L)'
;MSMTPSPLDLAREKARALRESGVQIVRLDPIEKARTNPQSKALAIRAKCWECVGAGHDANPRQEIRDCSVTHCPLHPVRPWQSKPEDDEADA
;
A
#
# COMPACT_ATOMS: atom_id res chain seq x y z
N MET A 1 27.04 29.41 -13.89
CA MET A 1 25.65 28.94 -13.95
C MET A 1 25.64 27.46 -13.66
N SER A 2 25.00 27.02 -12.57
CA SER A 2 24.94 25.60 -12.23
C SER A 2 24.10 24.86 -13.28
N MET A 3 24.77 23.98 -14.01
CA MET A 3 24.30 23.33 -15.24
C MET A 3 23.74 21.93 -14.98
N THR A 4 23.39 21.64 -13.72
CA THR A 4 22.86 20.34 -13.32
C THR A 4 21.34 20.33 -13.42
N PRO A 5 20.75 19.29 -14.04
CA PRO A 5 19.31 19.16 -14.15
C PRO A 5 18.68 19.08 -12.76
N SER A 6 17.51 19.67 -12.61
CA SER A 6 16.80 19.60 -11.33
C SER A 6 16.32 18.16 -11.07
N PRO A 7 16.08 17.77 -9.81
CA PRO A 7 15.49 16.48 -9.48
C PRO A 7 14.16 16.20 -10.20
N LEU A 8 13.39 17.26 -10.52
CA LEU A 8 12.13 17.14 -11.26
C LEU A 8 12.36 16.81 -12.74
N ASP A 9 13.42 17.33 -13.35
CA ASP A 9 13.73 17.07 -14.76
C ASP A 9 14.17 15.61 -14.95
N LEU A 10 15.03 15.10 -14.06
CA LEU A 10 15.42 13.70 -14.05
C LEU A 10 14.22 12.76 -13.86
N ALA A 11 13.24 13.14 -13.02
CA ALA A 11 12.02 12.36 -12.83
C ALA A 11 11.14 12.32 -14.10
N ARG A 12 11.02 13.46 -14.80
CA ARG A 12 10.28 13.56 -16.07
C ARG A 12 10.93 12.74 -17.18
N GLU A 13 12.26 12.79 -17.29
CA GLU A 13 13.02 12.00 -18.27
C GLU A 13 12.87 10.49 -18.02
N LYS A 14 13.00 10.05 -16.76
CA LYS A 14 12.75 8.64 -16.39
C LYS A 14 11.34 8.19 -16.72
N ALA A 15 10.33 9.03 -16.46
CA ALA A 15 8.94 8.71 -16.79
C ALA A 15 8.72 8.61 -18.31
N ARG A 16 9.41 9.42 -19.11
CA ARG A 16 9.38 9.34 -20.58
C ARG A 16 10.02 8.04 -21.07
N ALA A 17 11.20 7.70 -20.59
CA ALA A 17 11.89 6.45 -20.94
C ALA A 17 11.06 5.20 -20.56
N LEU A 18 10.40 5.21 -19.40
CA LEU A 18 9.47 4.15 -18.99
C LEU A 18 8.26 4.02 -19.93
N ARG A 19 7.73 5.13 -20.45
CA ARG A 19 6.65 5.12 -21.46
C ARG A 19 7.13 4.62 -22.82
N GLU A 20 8.31 5.06 -23.26
CA GLU A 20 8.89 4.69 -24.57
C GLU A 20 9.34 3.23 -24.63
N SER A 21 9.81 2.68 -23.51
CA SER A 21 10.14 1.25 -23.37
C SER A 21 8.92 0.31 -23.39
N GLY A 22 7.70 0.85 -23.39
CA GLY A 22 6.47 0.04 -23.45
C GLY A 22 6.18 -0.77 -22.19
N VAL A 23 6.90 -0.51 -21.08
CA VAL A 23 6.69 -1.22 -19.81
C VAL A 23 5.33 -0.84 -19.23
N GLN A 24 4.38 -1.77 -19.26
CA GLN A 24 3.09 -1.57 -18.61
C GLN A 24 3.24 -1.72 -17.09
N ILE A 25 3.10 -0.60 -16.37
CA ILE A 25 3.04 -0.60 -14.91
C ILE A 25 1.66 -1.12 -14.50
N VAL A 26 1.55 -2.44 -14.33
CA VAL A 26 0.32 -3.07 -13.82
C VAL A 26 0.25 -2.84 -12.32
N ARG A 27 -0.75 -2.06 -11.89
CA ARG A 27 -0.99 -1.78 -10.48
C ARG A 27 -1.91 -2.86 -9.91
N LEU A 28 -1.31 -3.92 -9.37
CA LEU A 28 -2.06 -5.03 -8.80
C LEU A 28 -2.73 -4.65 -7.47
N ASP A 29 -3.99 -5.05 -7.33
CA ASP A 29 -4.74 -4.98 -6.08
C ASP A 29 -4.25 -6.02 -5.06
N PRO A 30 -4.56 -5.88 -3.76
CA PRO A 30 -4.10 -6.83 -2.74
C PRO A 30 -4.50 -8.29 -3.01
N ILE A 31 -5.68 -8.51 -3.62
CA ILE A 31 -6.15 -9.84 -4.02
C ILE A 31 -5.25 -10.41 -5.12
N GLU A 32 -4.96 -9.63 -6.15
CA GLU A 32 -4.10 -10.05 -7.26
C GLU A 32 -2.66 -10.28 -6.79
N LYS A 33 -2.15 -9.42 -5.89
CA LYS A 33 -0.83 -9.60 -5.26
C LYS A 33 -0.74 -10.88 -4.44
N ALA A 34 -1.82 -11.30 -3.78
CA ALA A 34 -1.83 -12.58 -3.08
C ALA A 34 -1.79 -13.77 -4.05
N ARG A 35 -2.38 -13.63 -5.25
CA ARG A 35 -2.33 -14.67 -6.29
C ARG A 35 -0.94 -14.86 -6.88
N THR A 36 -0.12 -13.79 -6.96
CA THR A 36 1.26 -13.90 -7.48
C THR A 36 2.22 -14.58 -6.49
N ASN A 37 1.90 -14.57 -5.20
CA ASN A 37 2.66 -15.29 -4.17
C ASN A 37 1.73 -15.92 -3.12
N PRO A 38 1.13 -17.08 -3.43
CA PRO A 38 0.10 -17.70 -2.61
C PRO A 38 0.61 -18.23 -1.26
N GLN A 39 1.92 -18.42 -1.10
CA GLN A 39 2.52 -18.90 0.16
C GLN A 39 2.74 -17.77 1.18
N SER A 40 2.59 -16.51 0.78
CA SER A 40 2.77 -15.38 1.68
C SER A 40 1.55 -15.15 2.57
N LYS A 41 1.65 -15.54 3.84
CA LYS A 41 0.63 -15.28 4.86
C LYS A 41 0.26 -13.80 4.95
N ALA A 42 1.25 -12.91 4.86
CA ALA A 42 1.03 -11.46 4.92
C ALA A 42 0.23 -10.94 3.72
N LEU A 43 0.45 -11.48 2.51
CA LEU A 43 -0.35 -11.12 1.33
C LEU A 43 -1.76 -11.70 1.41
N ALA A 44 -1.91 -12.95 1.90
CA ALA A 44 -3.21 -13.56 2.13
C ALA A 44 -4.07 -12.75 3.13
N ILE A 45 -3.48 -12.31 4.25
CA ILE A 45 -4.17 -11.46 5.23
C ILE A 45 -4.57 -10.12 4.60
N ARG A 46 -3.67 -9.47 3.84
CA ARG A 46 -3.98 -8.22 3.14
C ARG A 46 -5.13 -8.37 2.16
N ALA A 47 -5.12 -9.44 1.35
CA ALA A 47 -6.20 -9.75 0.43
C ALA A 47 -7.51 -10.00 1.17
N LYS A 48 -7.47 -10.71 2.31
CA LYS A 48 -8.69 -11.01 3.08
C LYS A 48 -9.30 -9.78 3.73
N CYS A 49 -8.47 -8.91 4.32
CA CYS A 49 -8.96 -7.63 4.86
C CYS A 49 -9.51 -6.73 3.76
N TRP A 50 -8.86 -6.71 2.59
CA TRP A 50 -9.32 -5.97 1.42
C TRP A 50 -10.68 -6.48 0.92
N GLU A 51 -10.84 -7.79 0.75
CA GLU A 51 -12.11 -8.41 0.35
C GLU A 51 -13.22 -8.12 1.37
N CYS A 52 -12.96 -8.30 2.66
CA CYS A 52 -13.94 -8.15 3.73
C CYS A 52 -14.53 -6.73 3.81
N VAL A 53 -13.68 -5.71 3.71
CA VAL A 53 -14.09 -4.31 3.86
C VAL A 53 -14.85 -3.78 2.62
N GLY A 54 -14.80 -4.48 1.49
CA GLY A 54 -15.49 -4.05 0.27
C GLY A 54 -14.59 -3.93 -0.95
N ALA A 55 -13.47 -4.65 -0.99
CA ALA A 55 -12.60 -4.85 -2.15
C ALA A 55 -12.11 -3.56 -2.87
N GLY A 56 -12.09 -2.41 -2.19
CA GLY A 56 -11.69 -1.14 -2.79
C GLY A 56 -12.79 -0.42 -3.56
N HIS A 57 -14.06 -0.77 -3.31
CA HIS A 57 -15.20 0.01 -3.78
C HIS A 57 -15.29 1.39 -3.10
N ASP A 58 -14.77 1.53 -1.88
CA ASP A 58 -14.68 2.82 -1.17
C ASP A 58 -13.47 3.65 -1.63
N ALA A 59 -13.52 4.96 -1.39
CA ALA A 59 -12.44 5.87 -1.79
C ALA A 59 -11.12 5.61 -1.01
N ASN A 60 -11.19 5.06 0.21
CA ASN A 60 -10.02 4.82 1.05
C ASN A 60 -10.06 3.48 1.82
N PRO A 61 -10.03 2.34 1.12
CA PRO A 61 -10.16 1.01 1.72
C PRO A 61 -9.03 0.70 2.72
N ARG A 62 -7.86 1.36 2.60
CA ARG A 62 -6.75 1.15 3.54
C ARG A 62 -7.04 1.76 4.91
N GLN A 63 -7.73 2.89 4.95
CA GLN A 63 -8.14 3.52 6.19
C GLN A 63 -9.24 2.71 6.87
N GLU A 64 -10.25 2.28 6.12
CA GLU A 64 -11.32 1.41 6.63
C GLU A 64 -10.76 0.10 7.24
N ILE A 65 -9.74 -0.49 6.63
CA ILE A 65 -9.09 -1.69 7.18
C ILE A 65 -8.30 -1.38 8.45
N ARG A 66 -7.64 -0.22 8.52
CA ARG A 66 -6.92 0.23 9.72
C ARG A 66 -7.87 0.48 10.88
N ASP A 67 -8.99 1.13 10.60
CA ASP A 67 -9.97 1.62 11.57
C ASP A 67 -11.10 0.60 11.83
N CYS A 68 -10.93 -0.63 11.34
CA CYS A 68 -11.88 -1.72 11.49
C CYS A 68 -12.25 -1.95 12.97
N SER A 69 -13.53 -1.84 13.28
CA SER A 69 -14.12 -1.93 14.62
C SER A 69 -14.44 -3.37 15.07
N VAL A 70 -14.22 -4.36 14.21
CA VAL A 70 -14.51 -5.79 14.49
C VAL A 70 -13.41 -6.39 15.36
N THR A 71 -13.36 -6.00 16.63
CA THR A 71 -12.30 -6.39 17.58
C THR A 71 -12.28 -7.89 17.90
N HIS A 72 -13.41 -8.60 17.73
CA HIS A 72 -13.48 -10.05 17.90
C HIS A 72 -12.97 -10.84 16.67
N CYS A 73 -12.61 -10.16 15.58
CA CYS A 73 -12.05 -10.82 14.40
C CYS A 73 -10.67 -11.40 14.74
N PRO A 74 -10.40 -12.68 14.42
CA PRO A 74 -9.10 -13.30 14.70
C PRO A 74 -7.92 -12.64 13.94
N LEU A 75 -8.21 -11.87 12.88
CA LEU A 75 -7.20 -11.11 12.13
C LEU A 75 -7.04 -9.67 12.63
N HIS A 76 -7.89 -9.18 13.55
CA HIS A 76 -7.84 -7.80 14.05
C HIS A 76 -6.47 -7.37 14.60
N PRO A 77 -5.74 -8.21 15.37
CA PRO A 77 -4.41 -7.85 15.88
C PRO A 77 -3.33 -7.78 14.78
N VAL A 78 -3.52 -8.53 13.69
CA VAL A 78 -2.55 -8.64 12.58
C VAL A 78 -3.04 -7.93 11.32
N ARG A 79 -4.04 -7.05 11.45
CA ARG A 79 -4.61 -6.31 10.33
C ARG A 79 -3.54 -5.42 9.69
N PRO A 80 -3.55 -5.24 8.36
CA PRO A 80 -2.56 -4.44 7.67
C PRO A 80 -2.77 -2.92 7.90
N TRP A 81 -1.72 -2.14 7.63
CA TRP A 81 -1.72 -0.66 7.71
C TRP A 81 -2.02 -0.05 9.08
N GLN A 82 -1.89 -0.80 10.18
CA GLN A 82 -1.94 -0.24 11.54
C GLN A 82 -0.94 0.91 11.68
N SER A 83 -1.37 2.01 12.30
CA SER A 83 -0.44 3.06 12.73
C SER A 83 0.52 2.47 13.75
N LYS A 84 1.78 2.92 13.73
CA LYS A 84 2.65 2.68 14.89
C LYS A 84 2.06 3.42 16.09
N PRO A 85 2.08 2.85 17.31
CA PRO A 85 1.86 3.68 18.49
C PRO A 85 2.90 4.80 18.44
N GLU A 86 2.44 6.03 18.54
CA GLU A 86 3.32 7.17 18.77
C GLU A 86 3.83 7.02 20.20
N ASP A 87 5.15 6.87 20.36
CA ASP A 87 5.83 6.95 21.66
C ASP A 87 5.81 8.43 22.08
N ASP A 88 4.65 8.92 22.53
CA ASP A 88 4.53 10.24 23.15
C ASP A 88 4.84 10.15 24.66
N GLU A 89 5.65 11.11 25.12
CA GLU A 89 6.01 11.46 26.51
C GLU A 89 7.16 10.72 27.22
N ALA A 90 8.38 11.25 27.04
CA ALA A 90 9.43 11.25 28.06
C ALA A 90 10.28 12.54 27.97
N ASP A 91 9.67 13.71 28.17
CA ASP A 91 10.39 14.94 28.55
C ASP A 91 9.43 15.88 29.32
N ALA A 92 9.28 15.63 30.62
CA ALA A 92 8.67 16.54 31.60
C ALA A 92 9.33 16.34 32.97
#